data_AF-A0A2G5R0C4-F1
#
_entry.id   AF-A0A2G5R0C4-F1
#
_cell.length_a   1.000
_cell.length_b   1.000
_cell.length_c   1.000
_cell.angle_alpha   90.00
_cell.angle_beta   90.00
_cell.angle_gamma   90.00
#
_symmetry.space_group_name_H-M   'P 1'
#
loop_
_entity.id
_entity.type
_entity.pdbx_description
1 polymer ?
#
loop_
_entity_poly.entity_id
_entity_poly.type
_entity_poly.pdbx_seq_one_letter_code
_entity_poly.pdbx_strand_id
1 'polypeptide(L)'
;MASGEGPCIRRTSVRSRRCASARRCGCSSIISATTWTLVSSALAWPPRATSASTSSSSCRVSSSATSIRGPGPSDGSTTAPSFGRAWRVYPVHLVTLAATIAIWLAALKLGVRFDPQAFDPRMLPQHLLLVHAWGTTPTVQWNFPSWSISAEWFAYLGFPVAAIASVSLRRWPRLFVLAVLALFVAMFLTAQGRGVLFTDMSAQIGALRIIPAFLMGAALHRLGSSLSLPAGMAGFGALAATVWVAIAANLRLSDLYIWPGLAMLIFCLAETSKAAKPGAMSAPALVYLGEVSYSLYMVHLPADIVYFHALERLAPDLSGAGIALAWAGAFVACQLAAMVAYHLVERPARNWLRARDPFARRPTPEPAHEPVL
;
A
#
# COMPACT_ATOMS: atom_id res chain seq x y z
N MET A 1 -79.51 16.10 -16.06
CA MET A 1 -80.25 15.19 -16.97
C MET A 1 -79.28 14.76 -18.06
N ALA A 2 -79.17 13.45 -18.25
CA ALA A 2 -78.60 12.68 -19.37
C ALA A 2 -77.16 12.99 -19.82
N SER A 3 -76.16 12.07 -19.71
CA SER A 3 -76.00 10.72 -20.31
C SER A 3 -75.98 10.74 -21.84
N GLY A 4 -75.17 10.01 -22.61
CA GLY A 4 -74.17 8.94 -22.45
C GLY A 4 -73.38 8.91 -23.78
N GLU A 5 -72.33 8.13 -23.99
CA GLU A 5 -72.35 6.69 -24.26
C GLU A 5 -70.90 6.13 -24.15
N GLY A 6 -70.72 4.94 -23.55
CA GLY A 6 -69.52 4.09 -23.72
C GLY A 6 -69.83 2.96 -24.74
N PRO A 7 -69.19 1.76 -24.69
CA PRO A 7 -67.87 1.36 -24.20
C PRO A 7 -67.09 0.50 -25.24
N CYS A 8 -65.78 0.25 -25.07
CA CYS A 8 -65.20 -1.02 -25.54
C CYS A 8 -63.89 -1.40 -24.84
N ILE A 9 -63.87 -2.64 -24.34
CA ILE A 9 -62.82 -3.29 -23.57
C ILE A 9 -61.85 -4.01 -24.54
N ARG A 10 -60.53 -3.87 -24.34
CA ARG A 10 -59.57 -4.97 -24.56
C ARG A 10 -58.39 -4.87 -23.59
N ARG A 11 -58.28 -5.90 -22.73
CA ARG A 11 -57.08 -6.28 -21.99
C ARG A 11 -56.00 -6.74 -22.99
N THR A 12 -54.74 -6.39 -22.76
CA THR A 12 -53.62 -7.34 -22.52
C THR A 12 -52.27 -6.62 -22.38
N SER A 13 -51.44 -7.22 -21.55
CA SER A 13 -50.13 -6.81 -21.04
C SER A 13 -48.98 -6.94 -22.06
N VAL A 14 -47.79 -6.47 -21.63
CA VAL A 14 -46.42 -6.94 -21.94
C VAL A 14 -45.48 -5.85 -22.51
N ARG A 15 -44.68 -5.29 -21.59
CA ARG A 15 -43.19 -5.32 -21.58
C ARG A 15 -42.40 -4.59 -22.68
N SER A 16 -41.47 -3.78 -22.19
CA SER A 16 -40.14 -3.43 -22.73
C SER A 16 -40.04 -2.67 -24.05
N ARG A 17 -39.58 -1.41 -23.95
CA ARG A 17 -38.51 -0.84 -24.80
C ARG A 17 -37.65 0.13 -23.96
N ARG A 18 -36.87 -0.44 -23.03
CA ARG A 18 -35.51 0.06 -22.73
C ARG A 18 -34.60 -0.56 -23.77
N CYS A 19 -34.03 0.23 -24.68
CA CYS A 19 -32.79 -0.06 -25.42
C CYS A 19 -32.64 0.98 -26.53
N ALA A 20 -31.88 2.05 -26.29
CA ALA A 20 -31.07 2.75 -27.31
C ALA A 20 -30.39 4.00 -26.70
N SER A 21 -29.55 3.86 -25.66
CA SER A 21 -28.62 4.96 -25.29
C SER A 21 -27.40 4.56 -24.44
N ALA A 22 -27.22 3.29 -24.06
CA ALA A 22 -26.19 2.89 -23.08
C ALA A 22 -25.11 1.94 -23.65
N ARG A 23 -24.36 2.35 -24.70
CA ARG A 23 -23.23 1.54 -25.21
C ARG A 23 -21.93 2.30 -25.56
N ARG A 24 -21.71 3.53 -25.10
CA ARG A 24 -20.42 4.23 -25.36
C ARG A 24 -19.76 4.94 -24.16
N CYS A 25 -20.17 4.64 -22.94
CA CYS A 25 -19.46 5.06 -21.72
C CYS A 25 -19.34 3.85 -20.79
N GLY A 26 -18.26 3.08 -20.93
CA GLY A 26 -18.09 1.84 -20.18
C GLY A 26 -16.76 1.17 -20.47
N CYS A 27 -15.65 1.83 -20.14
CA CYS A 27 -14.34 1.18 -20.10
C CYS A 27 -13.44 1.68 -18.96
N SER A 28 -13.63 2.89 -18.44
CA SER A 28 -12.68 3.42 -17.42
C SER A 28 -12.91 2.93 -15.99
N SER A 29 -14.08 2.37 -15.66
CA SER A 29 -14.44 2.05 -14.26
C SER A 29 -14.21 0.58 -13.86
N ILE A 30 -13.79 -0.29 -14.79
CA ILE A 30 -13.55 -1.73 -14.54
C ILE A 30 -12.06 -2.04 -14.30
N ILE A 31 -11.18 -1.06 -14.53
CA ILE A 31 -9.73 -1.29 -14.72
C ILE A 31 -8.94 -1.44 -13.39
N SER A 32 -9.46 -1.05 -12.23
CA SER A 32 -8.58 -0.91 -11.05
C SER A 32 -8.45 -2.12 -10.10
N ALA A 33 -9.27 -3.17 -10.19
CA ALA A 33 -9.25 -4.23 -9.17
C ALA A 33 -9.29 -5.68 -9.68
N THR A 34 -9.86 -5.93 -10.85
CA THR A 34 -10.10 -7.32 -11.31
C THR A 34 -8.92 -7.91 -12.08
N THR A 35 -8.04 -7.09 -12.63
CA THR A 35 -7.01 -7.53 -13.58
C THR A 35 -5.74 -8.06 -12.91
N TRP A 36 -5.44 -7.61 -11.68
CA TRP A 36 -4.26 -8.06 -10.94
C TRP A 36 -4.36 -9.49 -10.38
N THR A 37 -5.57 -9.96 -10.12
CA THR A 37 -5.82 -11.33 -9.62
C THR A 37 -5.60 -12.40 -10.69
N LEU A 38 -5.73 -12.06 -11.98
CA LEU A 38 -5.58 -13.02 -13.08
C LEU A 38 -4.11 -13.24 -13.50
N VAL A 39 -3.25 -12.22 -13.38
CA VAL A 39 -1.83 -12.32 -13.76
C VAL A 39 -1.02 -13.09 -12.71
N SER A 40 -1.40 -13.02 -11.43
CA SER A 40 -0.73 -13.75 -10.34
C SER A 40 -0.93 -15.28 -10.42
N SER A 41 -1.97 -15.73 -11.11
CA SER A 41 -2.34 -17.15 -11.23
C SER A 41 -1.54 -17.92 -12.30
N ALA A 42 -0.78 -17.22 -13.16
CA ALA A 42 -0.11 -17.82 -14.32
C ALA A 42 1.37 -18.18 -14.10
N LEU A 43 1.94 -17.90 -12.92
CA LEU A 43 3.34 -18.18 -12.58
C LEU A 43 3.51 -19.41 -11.65
N ALA A 44 2.69 -20.44 -11.85
CA ALA A 44 2.89 -21.75 -11.22
C ALA A 44 3.83 -22.61 -12.08
N TRP A 45 5.11 -22.66 -11.71
CA TRP A 45 6.08 -23.58 -12.30
C TRP A 45 5.92 -24.98 -11.66
N PRO A 46 5.88 -26.08 -12.43
CA PRO A 46 5.73 -27.43 -11.87
C PRO A 46 7.07 -28.00 -11.36
N PRO A 47 7.08 -28.81 -10.28
CA PRO A 47 8.31 -29.39 -9.76
C PRO A 47 8.81 -30.53 -10.67
N ARG A 48 10.10 -30.49 -11.06
CA ARG A 48 10.78 -31.68 -11.57
C ARG A 48 11.35 -32.46 -10.40
N ALA A 49 10.89 -33.70 -10.26
CA ALA A 49 11.51 -34.72 -9.44
C ALA A 49 12.91 -35.07 -9.98
N THR A 50 13.88 -35.24 -9.08
CA THR A 50 15.10 -35.99 -9.35
C THR A 50 15.31 -36.98 -8.22
N SER A 51 15.47 -38.24 -8.59
CA SER A 51 15.90 -39.33 -7.74
C SER A 51 17.41 -39.55 -7.90
N ALA A 52 17.96 -40.22 -6.87
CA ALA A 52 19.17 -41.06 -6.86
C ALA A 52 20.51 -40.49 -6.33
N SER A 53 20.91 -41.17 -5.24
CA SER A 53 22.24 -41.72 -4.88
C SER A 53 23.42 -40.81 -4.51
N THR A 54 23.71 -40.84 -3.20
CA THR A 54 25.00 -41.18 -2.57
C THR A 54 26.29 -41.11 -3.39
N SER A 55 27.24 -40.28 -2.95
CA SER A 55 28.61 -40.72 -2.65
C SER A 55 29.34 -39.70 -1.76
N SER A 56 30.14 -40.24 -0.85
CA SER A 56 31.01 -39.55 0.09
C SER A 56 32.26 -38.98 -0.59
N SER A 57 32.66 -37.76 -0.21
CA SER A 57 34.09 -37.42 -0.12
C SER A 57 34.30 -36.19 0.76
N SER A 58 35.26 -36.33 1.66
CA SER A 58 35.79 -35.32 2.56
C SER A 58 36.53 -34.22 1.79
N CYS A 59 36.23 -32.95 2.08
CA CYS A 59 37.19 -31.88 1.90
C CYS A 59 37.05 -30.85 3.02
N ARG A 60 38.13 -30.74 3.79
CA ARG A 60 38.35 -29.84 4.92
C ARG A 60 38.91 -28.54 4.33
N VAL A 61 38.19 -27.43 4.42
CA VAL A 61 38.73 -26.10 4.09
C VAL A 61 38.33 -25.10 5.18
N SER A 62 39.32 -24.80 6.02
CA SER A 62 39.70 -23.48 6.54
C SER A 62 38.59 -22.49 6.90
N SER A 63 38.42 -22.30 8.20
CA SER A 63 37.65 -21.26 8.88
C SER A 63 38.07 -19.84 8.53
N SER A 64 37.14 -19.03 8.03
CA SER A 64 37.12 -17.58 8.23
C SER A 64 35.79 -17.23 8.88
N ALA A 65 35.77 -17.27 10.21
CA ALA A 65 34.61 -17.01 11.03
C ALA A 65 34.31 -15.51 11.07
N THR A 66 33.47 -15.04 10.14
CA THR A 66 32.80 -13.74 10.28
C THR A 66 31.73 -13.90 11.35
N SER A 67 32.07 -13.53 12.58
CA SER A 67 31.18 -13.53 13.75
C SER A 67 29.96 -12.64 13.50
N ILE A 68 28.84 -13.25 13.13
CA ILE A 68 27.53 -12.60 13.17
C ILE A 68 27.11 -12.62 14.64
N ARG A 69 27.46 -11.58 15.41
CA ARG A 69 26.92 -11.38 16.76
C ARG A 69 25.46 -10.96 16.63
N GLY A 70 24.57 -11.76 17.22
CA GLY A 70 23.15 -11.42 17.38
C GLY A 70 22.96 -10.22 18.31
N PRO A 71 21.80 -9.53 18.24
CA PRO A 71 21.52 -8.38 19.09
C PRO A 71 21.27 -8.84 20.53
N GLY A 72 22.02 -8.26 21.47
CA GLY A 72 21.83 -8.41 22.92
C GLY A 72 20.55 -7.73 23.45
N PRO A 73 20.24 -7.90 24.75
CA PRO A 73 18.91 -7.68 25.29
C PRO A 73 18.50 -6.21 25.32
N SER A 74 17.20 -6.00 25.08
CA SER A 74 16.55 -4.71 24.89
C SER A 74 16.36 -3.93 26.20
N ASP A 75 17.20 -2.93 26.44
CA ASP A 75 16.92 -1.91 27.44
C ASP A 75 15.84 -0.95 26.94
N GLY A 76 14.76 -0.87 27.72
CA GLY A 76 13.61 -0.01 27.48
C GLY A 76 14.00 1.46 27.55
N SER A 77 14.13 2.10 26.39
CA SER A 77 14.29 3.55 26.31
C SER A 77 13.35 4.12 25.24
N THR A 78 12.47 4.99 25.70
CA THR A 78 11.45 5.70 24.93
C THR A 78 12.09 6.43 23.76
N THR A 79 11.67 6.12 22.53
CA THR A 79 12.15 6.76 21.30
C THR A 79 11.68 8.21 21.24
N ALA A 80 12.60 9.16 21.26
CA ALA A 80 12.31 10.55 20.91
C ALA A 80 11.91 10.63 19.42
N PRO A 81 10.97 11.51 19.03
CA PRO A 81 10.48 11.59 17.66
C PRO A 81 11.53 12.23 16.76
N SER A 82 12.13 11.45 15.86
CA SER A 82 12.93 12.00 14.77
C SER A 82 11.98 12.52 13.69
N PHE A 83 11.75 13.83 13.64
CA PHE A 83 11.10 14.52 12.50
C PHE A 83 11.69 14.07 11.15
N GLY A 84 12.96 13.63 11.13
CA GLY A 84 13.62 13.06 9.96
C GLY A 84 12.97 11.81 9.35
N ARG A 85 11.97 11.18 9.98
CA ARG A 85 11.16 10.10 9.34
C ARG A 85 10.07 10.65 8.42
N ALA A 86 9.38 11.71 8.84
CA ALA A 86 8.28 12.30 8.08
C ALA A 86 8.75 12.92 6.76
N TRP A 87 9.99 13.45 6.74
CA TRP A 87 10.60 14.06 5.55
C TRP A 87 11.12 13.05 4.51
N ARG A 88 11.18 11.74 4.81
CA ARG A 88 11.73 10.74 3.87
C ARG A 88 10.86 10.50 2.65
N VAL A 89 9.56 10.66 2.83
CA VAL A 89 8.53 10.33 1.84
C VAL A 89 8.39 11.49 0.84
N TYR A 90 8.68 12.72 1.27
CA TYR A 90 8.48 13.96 0.52
C TYR A 90 9.28 14.11 -0.79
N PRO A 91 10.57 13.73 -0.89
CA PRO A 91 11.35 13.91 -2.12
C PRO A 91 10.77 13.15 -3.33
N VAL A 92 10.33 11.91 -3.12
CA VAL A 92 9.72 11.10 -4.18
C VAL A 92 8.37 11.69 -4.60
N HIS A 93 7.58 12.17 -3.64
CA HIS A 93 6.34 12.90 -3.94
C HIS A 93 6.60 14.13 -4.81
N LEU A 94 7.59 14.96 -4.48
CA LEU A 94 7.94 16.13 -5.28
C LEU A 94 8.38 15.76 -6.71
N VAL A 95 9.22 14.74 -6.87
CA VAL A 95 9.67 14.30 -8.20
C VAL A 95 8.51 13.76 -9.02
N THR A 96 7.64 12.95 -8.43
CA THR A 96 6.48 12.41 -9.14
C THR A 96 5.42 13.46 -9.44
N LEU A 97 5.21 14.45 -8.56
CA LEU A 97 4.38 15.61 -8.83
C LEU A 97 4.96 16.47 -9.96
N ALA A 98 6.28 16.71 -9.97
CA ALA A 98 6.94 17.42 -11.06
C ALA A 98 6.82 16.65 -12.40
N ALA A 99 6.93 15.32 -12.36
CA ALA A 99 6.74 14.48 -13.53
C ALA A 99 5.31 14.57 -14.08
N THR A 100 4.28 14.53 -13.22
CA THR A 100 2.88 14.66 -13.67
C THR A 100 2.57 16.06 -14.18
N ILE A 101 3.15 17.12 -13.59
CA ILE A 101 3.10 18.48 -14.13
C ILE A 101 3.76 18.55 -15.51
N ALA A 102 4.93 17.94 -15.71
CA ALA A 102 5.61 17.92 -16.99
C ALA A 102 4.80 17.17 -18.07
N ILE A 103 4.21 16.03 -17.71
CA ILE A 103 3.29 15.27 -18.57
C ILE A 103 2.09 16.13 -18.97
N TRP A 104 1.47 16.82 -18.00
CA TRP A 104 0.34 17.71 -18.24
C TRP A 104 0.69 18.88 -19.18
N LEU A 105 1.84 19.53 -18.98
CA LEU A 105 2.33 20.60 -19.87
C LEU A 105 2.63 20.09 -21.28
N ALA A 106 3.18 18.88 -21.42
CA ALA A 106 3.41 18.25 -22.70
C ALA A 106 2.10 17.89 -23.41
N ALA A 107 1.12 17.36 -22.67
CA ALA A 107 -0.21 17.05 -23.18
C ALA A 107 -0.94 18.30 -23.71
N LEU A 108 -0.85 19.43 -22.98
CA LEU A 108 -1.35 20.73 -23.42
C LEU A 108 -0.73 21.17 -24.76
N LYS A 109 0.59 21.06 -24.90
CA LYS A 109 1.29 21.41 -26.16
C LYS A 109 0.91 20.51 -27.33
N LEU A 110 0.62 19.24 -27.05
CA LEU A 110 0.23 18.24 -28.04
C LEU A 110 -1.29 18.25 -28.35
N GLY A 111 -2.07 19.11 -27.69
CA GLY A 111 -3.53 19.17 -27.87
C GLY A 111 -4.28 17.94 -27.34
N VAL A 112 -3.68 17.15 -26.46
CA VAL A 112 -4.29 15.97 -25.85
C VAL A 112 -5.33 16.43 -24.83
N ARG A 113 -6.55 15.88 -24.91
CA ARG A 113 -7.62 16.17 -23.95
C ARG A 113 -7.39 15.37 -22.67
N PHE A 114 -7.53 16.02 -21.52
CA PHE A 114 -7.51 15.41 -20.20
C PHE A 114 -8.72 15.88 -19.39
N ASP A 115 -9.04 15.15 -18.33
CA ASP A 115 -10.07 15.57 -17.38
C ASP A 115 -9.58 16.81 -16.61
N PRO A 116 -10.26 17.97 -16.71
CA PRO A 116 -9.89 19.18 -15.96
C PRO A 116 -9.91 18.98 -14.44
N GLN A 117 -10.68 18.01 -13.92
CA GLN A 117 -10.70 17.71 -12.49
C GLN A 117 -9.49 16.91 -12.02
N ALA A 118 -8.81 16.20 -12.92
CA ALA A 118 -7.63 15.40 -12.59
C ALA A 118 -6.37 16.28 -12.43
N PHE A 119 -6.32 17.42 -13.12
CA PHE A 119 -5.18 18.35 -13.14
C PHE A 119 -5.66 19.80 -12.94
N ASP A 120 -5.97 20.17 -11.70
CA ASP A 120 -6.29 21.56 -11.33
C ASP A 120 -5.06 22.27 -10.74
N PRO A 121 -4.46 23.26 -11.44
CA PRO A 121 -3.31 24.03 -10.95
C PRO A 121 -3.57 24.77 -9.64
N ARG A 122 -4.82 25.10 -9.34
CA ARG A 122 -5.20 25.82 -8.12
C ARG A 122 -4.99 24.97 -6.87
N MET A 123 -4.93 23.65 -7.02
CA MET A 123 -4.75 22.70 -5.93
C MET A 123 -3.27 22.33 -5.69
N LEU A 124 -2.33 22.82 -6.51
CA LEU A 124 -0.90 22.55 -6.34
C LEU A 124 -0.37 22.93 -4.94
N PRO A 125 -0.77 24.06 -4.31
CA PRO A 125 -0.36 24.36 -2.94
C PRO A 125 -0.71 23.27 -1.94
N GLN A 126 -1.90 22.66 -2.06
CA GLN A 126 -2.37 21.58 -1.19
C GLN A 126 -1.53 20.31 -1.37
N HIS A 127 -1.14 20.01 -2.61
CA HIS A 127 -0.23 18.90 -2.92
C HIS A 127 1.19 19.13 -2.42
N LEU A 128 1.69 20.37 -2.48
CA LEU A 128 3.00 20.75 -1.94
C LEU A 128 3.02 20.70 -0.41
N LEU A 129 1.93 21.10 0.24
CA LEU A 129 1.78 21.06 1.71
C LEU A 129 1.35 19.69 2.24
N LEU A 130 1.08 18.70 1.37
CA LEU A 130 0.55 17.38 1.72
C LEU A 130 -0.75 17.42 2.54
N VAL A 131 -1.63 18.39 2.27
CA VAL A 131 -2.94 18.54 2.93
C VAL A 131 -4.12 18.16 2.03
N HIS A 132 -3.85 17.75 0.79
CA HIS A 132 -4.88 17.44 -0.21
C HIS A 132 -5.82 16.30 0.21
N ALA A 133 -5.35 15.29 0.96
CA ALA A 133 -6.19 14.18 1.42
C ALA A 133 -6.91 14.44 2.77
N TRP A 134 -6.84 15.68 3.28
CA TRP A 134 -7.47 16.07 4.55
C TRP A 134 -8.92 16.58 4.35
N GLY A 135 -9.48 16.40 3.16
CA GLY A 135 -10.75 17.01 2.77
C GLY A 135 -10.62 18.43 2.22
N THR A 136 -9.40 18.86 1.87
CA THR A 136 -9.17 20.19 1.26
C THR A 136 -9.35 20.19 -0.26
N THR A 137 -9.34 19.01 -0.90
CA THR A 137 -9.63 18.85 -2.33
C THR A 137 -10.89 18.00 -2.54
N PRO A 138 -11.68 18.27 -3.60
CA PRO A 138 -12.93 17.55 -3.86
C PRO A 138 -12.67 16.10 -4.32
N THR A 139 -11.56 15.90 -5.03
CA THR A 139 -11.15 14.63 -5.64
C THR A 139 -9.65 14.43 -5.47
N VAL A 140 -9.18 13.21 -5.77
CA VAL A 140 -7.75 12.92 -5.83
C VAL A 140 -7.22 13.46 -7.17
N GLN A 141 -6.17 14.28 -7.13
CA GLN A 141 -5.63 14.98 -8.30
C GLN A 141 -4.13 14.74 -8.46
N TRP A 142 -3.57 15.12 -9.61
CA TRP A 142 -2.14 15.13 -9.97
C TRP A 142 -1.45 13.76 -9.98
N ASN A 143 -1.36 13.09 -8.84
CA ASN A 143 -0.83 11.75 -8.71
C ASN A 143 -1.74 10.95 -7.76
N PHE A 144 -2.56 10.03 -8.30
CA PHE A 144 -3.57 9.34 -7.49
C PHE A 144 -3.00 8.68 -6.22
N PRO A 145 -1.90 7.93 -6.27
CA PRO A 145 -1.26 7.33 -5.08
C PRO A 145 -0.87 8.34 -3.97
N SER A 146 -0.71 9.62 -4.28
CA SER A 146 -0.21 10.62 -3.31
C SER A 146 -1.16 10.89 -2.13
N TRP A 147 -2.44 10.50 -2.21
CA TRP A 147 -3.39 10.72 -1.10
C TRP A 147 -2.92 10.01 0.18
N SER A 148 -2.28 8.84 0.05
CA SER A 148 -1.83 8.06 1.20
C SER A 148 -0.68 8.74 1.94
N ILE A 149 0.22 9.42 1.23
CA ILE A 149 1.29 10.23 1.82
C ILE A 149 0.71 11.42 2.59
N SER A 150 -0.28 12.11 2.01
CA SER A 150 -0.96 13.21 2.71
C SER A 150 -1.66 12.72 3.99
N ALA A 151 -2.26 11.53 3.96
CA ALA A 151 -2.82 10.91 5.15
C ALA A 151 -1.74 10.48 6.15
N GLU A 152 -0.59 9.96 5.69
CA GLU A 152 0.55 9.62 6.55
C GLU A 152 1.13 10.87 7.22
N TRP A 153 1.22 11.98 6.49
CA TRP A 153 1.63 13.28 7.03
C TRP A 153 0.71 13.72 8.19
N PHE A 154 -0.61 13.56 8.04
CA PHE A 154 -1.55 13.78 9.14
C PHE A 154 -1.29 12.86 10.33
N ALA A 155 -1.05 11.56 10.09
CA ALA A 155 -0.75 10.60 11.13
C ALA A 155 0.54 10.95 11.91
N TYR A 156 1.57 11.46 11.24
CA TYR A 156 2.78 11.94 11.88
C TYR A 156 2.54 13.14 12.79
N LEU A 157 1.70 14.09 12.38
CA LEU A 157 1.30 15.21 13.25
C LEU A 157 0.47 14.71 14.45
N GLY A 158 -0.36 13.69 14.25
CA GLY A 158 -1.12 13.01 15.31
C GLY A 158 -0.30 12.04 16.18
N PHE A 159 0.98 11.82 15.88
CA PHE A 159 1.83 10.86 16.59
C PHE A 159 1.89 11.08 18.12
N PRO A 160 1.99 12.31 18.66
CA PRO A 160 2.01 12.52 20.10
C PRO A 160 0.79 11.92 20.80
N VAL A 161 -0.40 12.05 20.20
CA VAL A 161 -1.65 11.48 20.74
C VAL A 161 -1.60 9.95 20.71
N ALA A 162 -1.16 9.36 19.59
CA ALA A 162 -0.99 7.92 19.47
C ALA A 162 0.06 7.37 20.46
N ALA A 163 1.15 8.11 20.69
CA ALA A 163 2.20 7.76 21.63
C ALA A 163 1.67 7.80 23.08
N ILE A 164 0.93 8.85 23.45
CA ILE A 164 0.26 8.94 24.76
C ILE A 164 -0.70 7.76 24.94
N ALA A 165 -1.58 7.48 23.98
CA ALA A 165 -2.50 6.35 24.04
C ALA A 165 -1.75 5.01 24.22
N SER A 166 -0.67 4.81 23.47
CA SER A 166 0.17 3.62 23.54
C SER A 166 0.89 3.46 24.88
N VAL A 167 1.28 4.56 25.54
CA VAL A 167 1.88 4.53 26.88
C VAL A 167 0.82 4.29 27.95
N SER A 168 -0.30 5.01 27.90
CA SER A 168 -1.41 4.89 28.86
C SER A 168 -2.01 3.48 28.88
N LEU A 169 -2.10 2.82 27.72
CA LEU A 169 -2.64 1.47 27.58
C LEU A 169 -1.57 0.37 27.61
N ARG A 170 -0.32 0.69 28.03
CA ARG A 170 0.79 -0.27 28.02
C ARG A 170 0.51 -1.55 28.81
N ARG A 171 -0.25 -1.46 29.91
CA ARG A 171 -0.64 -2.62 30.74
C ARG A 171 -1.81 -3.42 30.17
N TRP A 172 -2.51 -2.88 29.17
CA TRP A 172 -3.74 -3.45 28.60
C TRP A 172 -3.67 -3.56 27.06
N PRO A 173 -2.66 -4.25 26.48
CA PRO A 173 -2.46 -4.27 25.04
C PRO A 173 -3.64 -4.89 24.27
N ARG A 174 -4.30 -5.90 24.83
CA ARG A 174 -5.52 -6.50 24.25
C ARG A 174 -6.68 -5.51 24.22
N LEU A 175 -6.86 -4.75 25.31
CA LEU A 175 -7.88 -3.69 25.38
C LEU A 175 -7.59 -2.59 24.35
N PHE A 176 -6.31 -2.24 24.13
CA PHE A 176 -5.94 -1.26 23.13
C PHE A 176 -6.32 -1.73 21.71
N VAL A 177 -6.01 -2.98 21.35
CA VAL A 177 -6.42 -3.56 20.05
C VAL A 177 -7.95 -3.55 19.90
N LEU A 178 -8.69 -3.97 20.94
CA LEU A 178 -10.15 -3.96 20.94
C LEU A 178 -10.74 -2.55 20.83
N ALA A 179 -10.16 -1.57 21.52
CA ALA A 179 -10.58 -0.18 21.46
C ALA A 179 -10.37 0.41 20.05
N VAL A 180 -9.24 0.11 19.40
CA VAL A 180 -9.00 0.56 18.03
C VAL A 180 -9.91 -0.16 17.03
N LEU A 181 -10.19 -1.45 17.24
CA LEU A 181 -11.16 -2.18 16.43
C LEU A 181 -12.57 -1.58 16.57
N ALA A 182 -12.99 -1.27 17.79
CA ALA A 182 -14.27 -0.60 18.04
C ALA A 182 -14.33 0.79 17.39
N LEU A 183 -13.25 1.57 17.46
CA LEU A 183 -13.13 2.86 16.76
C LEU A 183 -13.29 2.68 15.24
N PHE A 184 -12.60 1.72 14.64
CA PHE A 184 -12.73 1.41 13.22
C PHE A 184 -14.17 1.04 12.85
N VAL A 185 -14.80 0.13 13.61
CA VAL A 185 -16.19 -0.28 13.38
C VAL A 185 -17.14 0.91 13.49
N ALA A 186 -16.98 1.76 14.51
CA ALA A 186 -17.81 2.96 14.68
C ALA A 186 -17.65 3.94 13.50
N MET A 187 -16.42 4.18 13.04
CA MET A 187 -16.15 5.03 11.88
C MET A 187 -16.73 4.44 10.59
N PHE A 188 -16.58 3.13 10.39
CA PHE A 188 -17.12 2.40 9.25
C PHE A 188 -18.65 2.48 9.22
N LEU A 189 -19.32 2.16 10.33
CA LEU A 189 -20.79 2.23 10.42
C LEU A 189 -21.31 3.65 10.23
N THR A 190 -20.61 4.66 10.75
CA THR A 190 -20.97 6.07 10.56
C THR A 190 -20.87 6.48 9.09
N ALA A 191 -19.81 6.06 8.38
CA ALA A 191 -19.67 6.34 6.95
C ALA A 191 -20.76 5.64 6.14
N GLN A 192 -21.01 4.36 6.41
CA GLN A 192 -22.06 3.59 5.76
C GLN A 192 -23.45 4.18 6.00
N GLY A 193 -23.74 4.65 7.22
CA GLY A 193 -24.99 5.33 7.55
C GLY A 193 -25.20 6.65 6.81
N ARG A 194 -24.13 7.27 6.32
CA ARG A 194 -24.17 8.46 5.45
C ARG A 194 -24.18 8.12 3.96
N GLY A 195 -24.30 6.84 3.59
CA GLY A 195 -24.27 6.37 2.20
C GLY A 195 -22.90 6.50 1.54
N VAL A 196 -21.83 6.58 2.35
CA VAL A 196 -20.46 6.76 1.89
C VAL A 196 -19.69 5.45 2.00
N LEU A 197 -19.13 4.98 0.88
CA LEU A 197 -18.17 3.88 0.90
C LEU A 197 -16.88 4.34 1.59
N PHE A 198 -16.54 3.69 2.71
CA PHE A 198 -15.36 4.00 3.53
C PHE A 198 -14.05 3.90 2.74
N THR A 199 -14.05 3.12 1.66
CA THR A 199 -12.90 2.88 0.77
C THR A 199 -12.75 3.91 -0.36
N ASP A 200 -13.85 4.48 -0.86
CA ASP A 200 -13.86 5.32 -2.07
C ASP A 200 -13.44 6.77 -1.82
N MET A 201 -13.52 7.25 -0.59
CA MET A 201 -13.23 8.64 -0.26
C MET A 201 -11.76 8.89 0.12
N SER A 202 -10.86 8.59 -0.81
CA SER A 202 -9.40 8.75 -0.60
C SER A 202 -8.96 10.23 -0.49
N ALA A 203 -9.68 11.18 -1.12
CA ALA A 203 -9.39 12.62 -1.00
C ALA A 203 -10.10 13.31 0.19
N GLN A 204 -11.32 12.90 0.50
CA GLN A 204 -12.20 13.64 1.42
C GLN A 204 -12.03 13.21 2.88
N ILE A 205 -11.87 11.91 3.12
CA ILE A 205 -11.69 11.33 4.48
C ILE A 205 -10.41 10.50 4.60
N GLY A 206 -9.46 10.66 3.67
CA GLY A 206 -8.18 9.93 3.70
C GLY A 206 -7.44 10.10 5.03
N ALA A 207 -7.39 11.33 5.55
CA ALA A 207 -6.82 11.66 6.86
C ALA A 207 -7.60 11.08 8.05
N LEU A 208 -8.93 10.91 7.96
CA LEU A 208 -9.68 10.25 9.02
C LEU A 208 -9.48 8.73 8.98
N ARG A 209 -9.43 8.14 7.78
CA ARG A 209 -9.26 6.70 7.59
C ARG A 209 -7.91 6.18 8.11
N ILE A 210 -6.86 6.99 8.07
CA ILE A 210 -5.53 6.57 8.55
C ILE A 210 -5.48 6.43 10.08
N ILE A 211 -6.35 7.12 10.82
CA ILE A 211 -6.34 7.13 12.30
C ILE A 211 -6.43 5.72 12.89
N PRO A 212 -7.46 4.90 12.57
CA PRO A 212 -7.53 3.53 13.09
C PRO A 212 -6.36 2.66 12.62
N ALA A 213 -5.87 2.83 11.39
CA ALA A 213 -4.72 2.07 10.88
C ALA A 213 -3.43 2.38 11.66
N PHE A 214 -3.18 3.66 11.92
CA PHE A 214 -2.00 4.11 12.66
C PHE A 214 -2.04 3.68 14.12
N LEU A 215 -3.20 3.84 14.78
CA LEU A 215 -3.40 3.37 16.15
C LEU A 215 -3.32 1.84 16.25
N MET A 216 -3.82 1.11 15.25
CA MET A 216 -3.73 -0.35 15.22
C MET A 216 -2.26 -0.79 15.13
N GLY A 217 -1.44 -0.13 14.31
CA GLY A 217 0.01 -0.38 14.29
C GLY A 217 0.66 -0.21 15.67
N ALA A 218 0.32 0.87 16.38
CA ALA A 218 0.81 1.10 17.75
C ALA A 218 0.29 0.03 18.74
N ALA A 219 -0.97 -0.39 18.62
CA ALA A 219 -1.58 -1.40 19.46
C ALA A 219 -0.98 -2.80 19.21
N LEU A 220 -0.76 -3.19 17.95
CA LEU A 220 -0.12 -4.44 17.57
C LEU A 220 1.33 -4.50 18.04
N HIS A 221 2.07 -3.39 17.96
CA HIS A 221 3.41 -3.31 18.53
C HIS A 221 3.41 -3.59 20.04
N ARG A 222 2.47 -2.97 20.78
CA ARG A 222 2.31 -3.25 22.22
C ARG A 222 1.93 -4.69 22.48
N LEU A 223 0.99 -5.25 21.70
CA LEU A 223 0.59 -6.64 21.80
C LEU A 223 1.80 -7.56 21.59
N GLY A 224 2.57 -7.38 20.52
CA GLY A 224 3.77 -8.17 20.24
C GLY A 224 4.89 -7.96 21.27
N SER A 225 4.96 -6.82 21.95
CA SER A 225 5.91 -6.63 23.05
C SER A 225 5.53 -7.39 24.34
N SER A 226 4.26 -7.78 24.48
CA SER A 226 3.71 -8.44 25.68
C SER A 226 3.38 -9.92 25.47
N LEU A 227 3.16 -10.30 24.22
CA LEU A 227 2.73 -11.63 23.78
C LEU A 227 3.72 -12.11 22.73
N SER A 228 4.12 -13.37 22.82
CA SER A 228 4.88 -14.03 21.77
C SER A 228 4.13 -15.27 21.31
N LEU A 229 4.01 -15.44 19.99
CA LEU A 229 3.45 -16.66 19.42
C LEU A 229 4.53 -17.74 19.30
N PRO A 230 4.19 -19.03 19.46
CA PRO A 230 5.06 -20.13 19.06
C PRO A 230 5.42 -20.04 17.57
N ALA A 231 6.65 -20.38 17.21
CA ALA A 231 7.19 -20.18 15.85
C ALA A 231 6.31 -20.80 14.74
N GLY A 232 5.73 -21.98 14.97
CA GLY A 232 4.83 -22.62 14.00
C GLY A 232 3.46 -21.93 13.87
N MET A 233 2.96 -21.33 14.95
CA MET A 233 1.67 -20.64 14.97
C MET A 233 1.74 -19.28 14.27
N ALA A 234 2.88 -18.58 14.37
CA ALA A 234 3.07 -17.31 13.69
C ALA A 234 3.02 -17.47 12.15
N GLY A 235 3.73 -18.47 11.63
CA GLY A 235 3.71 -18.78 10.19
C GLY A 235 2.33 -19.24 9.70
N PHE A 236 1.68 -20.15 10.44
CA PHE A 236 0.33 -20.58 10.12
C PHE A 236 -0.67 -19.41 10.18
N GLY A 237 -0.59 -18.56 11.20
CA GLY A 237 -1.44 -17.38 11.34
C GLY A 237 -1.26 -16.38 10.19
N ALA A 238 -0.02 -16.15 9.73
CA ALA A 238 0.25 -15.29 8.58
C ALA A 238 -0.33 -15.88 7.28
N LEU A 239 -0.19 -17.19 7.07
CA LEU A 239 -0.79 -17.89 5.93
C LEU A 239 -2.32 -17.82 5.97
N ALA A 240 -2.92 -18.16 7.11
CA ALA A 240 -4.37 -18.10 7.31
C ALA A 240 -4.92 -16.68 7.10
N ALA A 241 -4.21 -15.65 7.60
CA ALA A 241 -4.58 -14.25 7.39
C ALA A 241 -4.49 -13.86 5.90
N THR A 242 -3.44 -14.30 5.20
CA THR A 242 -3.27 -14.05 3.77
C THR A 242 -4.37 -14.70 2.94
N VAL A 243 -4.67 -15.98 3.21
CA VAL A 243 -5.75 -16.71 2.55
C VAL A 243 -7.09 -16.05 2.84
N TRP A 244 -7.35 -15.66 4.09
CA TRP A 244 -8.57 -14.93 4.44
C TRP A 244 -8.71 -13.61 3.68
N VAL A 245 -7.66 -12.79 3.66
CA VAL A 245 -7.67 -11.51 2.92
C VAL A 245 -7.91 -11.75 1.42
N ALA A 246 -7.27 -12.76 0.84
CA ALA A 246 -7.48 -13.12 -0.56
C ALA A 246 -8.93 -13.58 -0.84
N ILE A 247 -9.50 -14.42 0.02
CA ILE A 247 -10.91 -14.87 -0.10
C ILE A 247 -11.86 -13.68 0.07
N ALA A 248 -11.68 -12.89 1.12
CA ALA A 248 -12.52 -11.74 1.41
C ALA A 248 -12.50 -10.71 0.27
N ALA A 249 -11.33 -10.44 -0.31
CA ALA A 249 -11.18 -9.55 -1.46
C ALA A 249 -11.86 -10.14 -2.73
N ASN A 250 -11.67 -11.43 -3.01
CA ASN A 250 -12.31 -12.09 -4.17
C ASN A 250 -13.84 -12.10 -4.06
N LEU A 251 -14.36 -12.34 -2.86
CA LEU A 251 -15.80 -12.29 -2.56
C LEU A 251 -16.34 -10.86 -2.42
N ARG A 252 -15.49 -9.83 -2.55
CA ARG A 252 -15.84 -8.41 -2.37
C ARG A 252 -16.55 -8.15 -1.03
N LEU A 253 -16.09 -8.82 0.03
CA LEU A 253 -16.58 -8.57 1.38
C LEU A 253 -16.25 -7.14 1.79
N SER A 254 -17.03 -6.60 2.73
CA SER A 254 -16.79 -5.26 3.24
C SER A 254 -15.45 -5.14 3.97
N ASP A 255 -14.94 -3.91 4.04
CA ASP A 255 -13.70 -3.57 4.75
C ASP A 255 -13.71 -4.03 6.21
N LEU A 256 -14.90 -4.22 6.78
CA LEU A 256 -15.14 -4.78 8.11
C LEU A 256 -14.46 -6.14 8.31
N TYR A 257 -14.36 -6.95 7.26
CA TYR A 257 -13.78 -8.30 7.29
C TYR A 257 -12.32 -8.33 6.83
N ILE A 258 -11.97 -7.46 5.88
CA ILE A 258 -10.63 -7.40 5.27
C ILE A 258 -9.65 -6.75 6.26
N TRP A 259 -10.03 -5.64 6.88
CA TRP A 259 -9.13 -4.85 7.71
C TRP A 259 -8.62 -5.59 8.97
N PRO A 260 -9.46 -6.33 9.73
CA PRO A 260 -8.96 -7.18 10.81
C PRO A 260 -8.05 -8.31 10.31
N GLY A 261 -8.32 -8.85 9.10
CA GLY A 261 -7.45 -9.83 8.46
C GLY A 261 -6.05 -9.28 8.16
N LEU A 262 -5.97 -8.03 7.68
CA LEU A 262 -4.70 -7.33 7.47
C LEU A 262 -3.97 -7.05 8.79
N ALA A 263 -4.69 -6.64 9.85
CA ALA A 263 -4.10 -6.46 11.18
C ALA A 263 -3.51 -7.77 11.72
N MET A 264 -4.24 -8.88 11.56
CA MET A 264 -3.75 -10.23 11.91
C MET A 264 -2.53 -10.63 11.09
N LEU A 265 -2.53 -10.36 9.78
CA LEU A 265 -1.40 -10.63 8.90
C LEU A 265 -0.14 -9.89 9.38
N ILE A 266 -0.27 -8.59 9.65
CA ILE A 266 0.84 -7.75 10.14
C ILE A 266 1.37 -8.29 11.47
N PHE A 267 0.48 -8.61 12.40
CA PHE A 267 0.87 -9.17 13.70
C PHE A 267 1.62 -10.49 13.55
N CYS A 268 1.08 -11.45 12.80
CA CYS A 268 1.71 -12.75 12.61
C CYS A 268 3.06 -12.66 11.88
N LEU A 269 3.19 -11.79 10.88
CA LEU A 269 4.47 -11.52 10.21
C LEU A 269 5.48 -10.85 11.14
N ALA A 270 5.05 -9.97 12.05
CA ALA A 270 5.92 -9.42 13.07
C ALA A 270 6.39 -10.51 14.04
N GLU A 271 5.53 -11.45 14.42
CA GLU A 271 5.91 -12.58 15.29
C GLU A 271 6.91 -13.53 14.62
N THR A 272 6.79 -13.79 13.31
CA THR A 272 7.79 -14.63 12.61
C THR A 272 9.17 -13.99 12.60
N SER A 273 9.25 -12.66 12.63
CA SER A 273 10.54 -11.93 12.68
C SER A 273 11.29 -12.09 13.99
N LYS A 274 10.63 -12.53 15.07
CA LYS A 274 11.28 -12.82 16.36
C LYS A 274 11.99 -14.17 16.38
N ALA A 275 11.74 -15.03 15.40
CA ALA A 275 12.38 -16.33 15.31
C ALA A 275 13.88 -16.19 14.98
N ALA A 276 14.71 -17.08 15.52
CA ALA A 276 16.16 -17.01 15.34
C ALA A 276 16.63 -17.25 13.89
N LYS A 277 15.79 -17.84 13.03
CA LYS A 277 16.12 -18.12 11.63
C LYS A 277 15.43 -17.10 10.71
N PRO A 278 16.17 -16.46 9.80
CA PRO A 278 15.57 -15.60 8.79
C PRO A 278 14.61 -16.41 7.92
N GLY A 279 13.36 -15.98 7.83
CA GLY A 279 12.33 -16.61 6.99
C GLY A 279 12.54 -16.33 5.51
N ALA A 280 11.72 -16.95 4.64
CA ALA A 280 11.79 -16.74 3.20
C ALA A 280 11.68 -15.25 2.79
N MET A 281 10.87 -14.47 3.51
CA MET A 281 10.69 -13.03 3.28
C MET A 281 11.93 -12.17 3.60
N SER A 282 12.92 -12.74 4.29
CA SER A 282 14.20 -12.07 4.56
C SER A 282 15.22 -12.25 3.42
N ALA A 283 14.84 -12.92 2.31
CA ALA A 283 15.71 -13.08 1.15
C ALA A 283 16.12 -11.70 0.57
N PRO A 284 17.38 -11.49 0.18
CA PRO A 284 17.87 -10.18 -0.28
C PRO A 284 17.05 -9.57 -1.42
N ALA A 285 16.58 -10.40 -2.35
CA ALA A 285 15.74 -9.96 -3.46
C ALA A 285 14.37 -9.46 -2.99
N LEU A 286 13.73 -10.14 -2.03
CA LEU A 286 12.43 -9.72 -1.49
C LEU A 286 12.55 -8.46 -0.64
N VAL A 287 13.64 -8.33 0.13
CA VAL A 287 13.95 -7.10 0.86
C VAL A 287 14.15 -5.95 -0.12
N TYR A 288 14.93 -6.14 -1.19
CA TYR A 288 15.13 -5.12 -2.22
C TYR A 288 13.82 -4.70 -2.91
N LEU A 289 12.96 -5.66 -3.28
CA LEU A 289 11.64 -5.35 -3.83
C LEU A 289 10.77 -4.58 -2.82
N GLY A 290 10.86 -4.92 -1.54
CA GLY A 290 10.24 -4.15 -0.46
C GLY A 290 10.77 -2.72 -0.36
N GLU A 291 12.08 -2.52 -0.51
CA GLU A 291 12.67 -1.18 -0.50
C GLU A 291 12.24 -0.33 -1.70
N VAL A 292 12.09 -0.93 -2.89
CA VAL A 292 11.63 -0.25 -4.12
C VAL A 292 10.12 -0.01 -4.13
N SER A 293 9.36 -0.75 -3.32
CA SER A 293 7.88 -0.75 -3.35
C SER A 293 7.25 0.64 -3.18
N TYR A 294 7.86 1.52 -2.37
CA TYR A 294 7.37 2.89 -2.19
C TYR A 294 7.55 3.73 -3.47
N SER A 295 8.73 3.67 -4.09
CA SER A 295 8.99 4.30 -5.39
C SER A 295 8.05 3.77 -6.47
N LEU A 296 7.80 2.45 -6.51
CA LEU A 296 6.83 1.85 -7.44
C LEU A 296 5.43 2.40 -7.24
N TYR A 297 4.97 2.43 -5.98
CA TYR A 297 3.67 2.96 -5.63
C TYR A 297 3.49 4.43 -6.07
N MET A 298 4.53 5.25 -6.01
CA MET A 298 4.46 6.65 -6.45
C MET A 298 4.59 6.85 -7.97
N VAL A 299 5.38 6.02 -8.64
CA VAL A 299 5.78 6.22 -10.05
C VAL A 299 4.87 5.49 -11.04
N HIS A 300 4.17 4.42 -10.63
CA HIS A 300 3.41 3.60 -11.59
C HIS A 300 2.39 4.42 -12.40
N LEU A 301 1.69 5.38 -11.79
CA LEU A 301 0.68 6.16 -12.51
C LEU A 301 1.26 7.08 -13.60
N PRO A 302 2.25 7.95 -13.34
CA PRO A 302 2.89 8.70 -14.41
C PRO A 302 3.56 7.78 -15.45
N ALA A 303 4.13 6.65 -15.03
CA ALA A 303 4.71 5.67 -15.95
C ALA A 303 3.64 5.03 -16.87
N ASP A 304 2.50 4.63 -16.32
CA ASP A 304 1.36 4.06 -17.06
C ASP A 304 0.82 5.08 -18.08
N ILE A 305 0.66 6.35 -17.67
CA ILE A 305 0.20 7.42 -18.57
C ILE A 305 1.14 7.55 -19.76
N VAL A 306 2.45 7.65 -19.52
CA VAL A 306 3.45 7.77 -20.60
C VAL A 306 3.47 6.51 -21.47
N TYR A 307 3.48 5.34 -20.85
CA TYR A 307 3.57 4.05 -21.54
C TYR A 307 2.38 3.82 -22.48
N PHE A 308 1.14 3.95 -21.99
CA PHE A 308 -0.04 3.68 -22.82
C PHE A 308 -0.25 4.73 -23.91
N HIS A 309 0.08 6.00 -23.67
CA HIS A 309 0.03 7.03 -24.73
C HIS A 309 1.13 6.85 -25.79
N ALA A 310 2.29 6.30 -25.42
CA ALA A 310 3.32 5.93 -26.39
C ALA A 310 2.88 4.70 -27.18
N LEU A 311 2.33 3.69 -26.51
CA LEU A 311 1.85 2.47 -27.11
C LEU A 311 0.73 2.71 -28.12
N GLU A 312 -0.26 3.55 -27.79
CA GLU A 312 -1.34 3.92 -28.69
C GLU A 312 -0.83 4.58 -29.99
N ARG A 313 0.29 5.32 -29.93
CA ARG A 313 0.91 5.93 -31.11
C ARG A 313 1.75 4.97 -31.93
N LEU A 314 2.43 4.02 -31.27
CA LEU A 314 3.38 3.11 -31.92
C LEU A 314 2.70 1.82 -32.44
N ALA A 315 1.63 1.39 -31.78
CA ALA A 315 0.91 0.15 -32.09
C ALA A 315 -0.59 0.33 -31.81
N PRO A 316 -1.32 1.11 -32.63
CA PRO A 316 -2.74 1.40 -32.42
C PRO A 316 -3.65 0.17 -32.56
N ASP A 317 -3.27 -0.82 -33.37
CA ASP A 317 -4.11 -1.97 -33.73
C ASP A 317 -3.83 -3.23 -32.90
N LEU A 318 -3.40 -3.06 -31.64
CA LEU A 318 -3.14 -4.19 -30.74
C LEU A 318 -4.42 -4.98 -30.44
N SER A 319 -4.39 -6.27 -30.71
CA SER A 319 -5.49 -7.19 -30.43
C SER A 319 -4.99 -8.52 -29.87
N GLY A 320 -5.88 -9.25 -29.19
CA GLY A 320 -5.59 -10.57 -28.62
C GLY A 320 -4.34 -10.59 -27.72
N ALA A 321 -3.36 -11.42 -28.10
CA ALA A 321 -2.09 -11.56 -27.36
C ALA A 321 -1.29 -10.25 -27.27
N GLY A 322 -1.46 -9.32 -28.21
CA GLY A 322 -0.83 -8.00 -28.17
C GLY A 322 -1.25 -7.17 -26.95
N ILE A 323 -2.50 -7.31 -26.49
CA ILE A 323 -2.99 -6.63 -25.28
C ILE A 323 -2.34 -7.23 -24.03
N ALA A 324 -2.21 -8.56 -23.97
CA ALA A 324 -1.54 -9.21 -22.84
C ALA A 324 -0.06 -8.81 -22.74
N LEU A 325 0.64 -8.74 -23.88
CA LEU A 325 2.01 -8.24 -23.98
C LEU A 325 2.11 -6.76 -23.59
N ALA A 326 1.14 -5.93 -23.98
CA ALA A 326 1.08 -4.53 -23.59
C ALA A 326 1.02 -4.35 -22.07
N TRP A 327 0.17 -5.12 -21.38
CA TRP A 327 0.07 -5.09 -19.91
C TRP A 327 1.32 -5.64 -19.22
N ALA A 328 1.90 -6.73 -19.74
CA ALA A 328 3.16 -7.26 -19.24
C ALA A 328 4.29 -6.22 -19.39
N GLY A 329 4.34 -5.53 -20.53
CA GLY A 329 5.27 -4.45 -20.78
C GLY A 329 5.05 -3.25 -19.87
N ALA A 330 3.80 -2.87 -19.58
CA ALA A 330 3.47 -1.80 -18.63
C ALA A 330 3.98 -2.15 -17.22
N PHE A 331 3.76 -3.39 -16.78
CA PHE A 331 4.28 -3.87 -15.50
C PHE A 331 5.81 -3.75 -15.44
N VAL A 332 6.52 -4.24 -16.47
CA VAL A 332 7.98 -4.14 -16.53
C VAL A 332 8.44 -2.67 -16.56
N ALA A 333 7.79 -1.83 -17.35
CA ALA A 333 8.11 -0.40 -17.44
C ALA A 333 7.96 0.30 -16.08
N CYS A 334 6.88 0.01 -15.35
CA CYS A 334 6.65 0.51 -14.00
C CYS A 334 7.72 0.03 -13.01
N GLN A 335 8.11 -1.25 -13.05
CA GLN A 335 9.21 -1.76 -12.22
C GLN A 335 10.53 -1.05 -12.51
N LEU A 336 10.87 -0.87 -13.78
CA LEU A 336 12.11 -0.19 -14.18
C LEU A 336 12.11 1.28 -13.77
N ALA A 337 11.01 1.99 -14.02
CA ALA A 337 10.85 3.39 -13.60
C ALA A 337 10.95 3.54 -12.07
N ALA A 338 10.38 2.59 -11.32
CA ALA A 338 10.49 2.54 -9.87
C ALA A 338 11.92 2.32 -9.39
N MET A 339 12.69 1.41 -10.01
CA MET A 339 14.09 1.19 -9.66
C MET A 339 14.96 2.43 -9.93
N VAL A 340 14.70 3.13 -11.04
CA VAL A 340 15.37 4.39 -11.38
C VAL A 340 15.06 5.45 -10.32
N ALA A 341 13.78 5.66 -10.00
CA ALA A 341 13.38 6.61 -8.96
C ALA A 341 13.96 6.25 -7.57
N TYR A 342 14.00 4.96 -7.25
CA TYR A 342 14.56 4.47 -5.99
C TYR A 342 16.05 4.81 -5.86
N HIS A 343 16.88 4.50 -6.87
CA HIS A 343 18.32 4.71 -6.77
C HIS A 343 18.74 6.17 -6.98
N LEU A 344 17.98 6.95 -7.75
CA LEU A 344 18.33 8.35 -8.04
C LEU A 344 17.73 9.35 -7.06
N VAL A 345 16.56 9.06 -6.47
CA VAL A 345 15.82 10.00 -5.64
C VAL A 345 15.68 9.48 -4.23
N GLU A 346 15.01 8.34 -4.06
CA GLU A 346 14.61 7.85 -2.74
C GLU A 346 15.83 7.49 -1.87
N ARG A 347 16.73 6.65 -2.38
CA ARG A 347 17.89 6.15 -1.65
C ARG A 347 18.88 7.27 -1.31
N PRO A 348 19.26 8.18 -2.23
CA PRO A 348 20.12 9.32 -1.90
C PRO A 348 19.47 10.26 -0.88
N ALA A 349 18.20 10.61 -1.05
CA ALA A 349 17.51 11.50 -0.13
C ALA A 349 17.38 10.89 1.27
N ARG A 350 17.05 9.59 1.34
CA ARG A 350 16.99 8.83 2.60
C ARG A 350 18.34 8.77 3.31
N ASN A 351 19.43 8.55 2.57
CA ASN A 351 20.78 8.52 3.14
C ASN A 351 21.21 9.90 3.64
N TRP A 352 20.91 10.96 2.88
CA TRP A 352 21.18 12.34 3.26
C TRP A 352 20.42 12.76 4.52
N LEU A 353 19.12 12.43 4.60
CA LEU A 353 18.30 12.68 5.78
C LEU A 353 18.80 11.91 7.01
N ARG A 354 19.20 10.64 6.84
CA ARG A 354 19.79 9.83 7.92
C ARG A 354 21.08 10.43 8.45
N ALA A 355 21.97 10.89 7.57
CA ALA A 355 23.24 11.48 7.96
C ALA A 355 23.09 12.80 8.74
N ARG A 356 21.97 13.50 8.55
CA ARG A 356 21.68 14.81 9.17
C ARG A 356 20.59 14.75 10.24
N ASP A 357 20.16 13.56 10.65
CA ASP A 357 19.13 13.41 11.68
C ASP A 357 19.70 13.81 13.04
N PRO A 358 19.27 14.94 13.64
CA PRO A 358 19.81 15.42 14.91
C PRO A 358 19.40 14.53 16.09
N PHE A 359 18.42 13.64 15.88
CA PHE A 359 17.92 12.70 16.89
C PHE A 359 18.43 11.28 16.67
N ALA A 360 19.27 11.03 15.65
CA ALA A 360 19.90 9.74 15.48
C ALA A 360 20.89 9.50 16.64
N ARG A 361 20.58 8.51 17.49
CA ARG A 361 21.53 8.05 18.50
C ARG A 361 22.76 7.50 17.77
N ARG A 362 23.89 8.20 17.90
CA ARG A 362 25.19 7.63 17.54
C ARG A 362 25.45 6.47 18.50
N PRO A 363 25.96 5.31 18.03
CA PRO A 363 26.38 4.26 18.94
C PRO A 363 27.35 4.84 19.95
N THR A 364 27.06 4.70 21.24
CA THR A 364 28.03 5.03 22.29
C THR A 364 29.26 4.15 22.05
N PRO A 365 30.49 4.70 21.97
CA PRO A 365 31.68 3.88 21.88
C PRO A 365 31.66 2.86 23.03
N GLU A 366 31.75 1.57 22.69
CA GLU A 366 31.90 0.51 23.68
C GLU A 366 33.16 0.83 24.50
N PRO A 367 33.09 0.85 25.85
CA PRO A 367 34.26 1.12 26.66
C PRO A 367 35.33 0.09 26.31
N ALA A 368 36.52 0.56 25.94
CA ALA A 368 37.64 -0.30 25.59
C ALA A 368 37.85 -1.29 26.75
N HIS A 369 37.72 -2.59 26.46
CA HIS A 369 38.12 -3.62 27.41
C HIS A 369 39.60 -3.44 27.67
N GLU A 370 39.95 -2.88 28.83
CA GLU A 370 41.31 -2.98 29.35
C GLU A 370 41.66 -4.47 29.45
N PRO A 371 42.78 -4.90 28.83
CA PRO A 371 43.22 -6.28 28.98
C PRO A 371 43.53 -6.51 30.46
N VAL A 372 42.78 -7.43 31.08
CA VAL A 372 43.10 -7.95 32.41
C VAL A 372 44.43 -8.68 32.28
N LEU A 373 45.47 -8.11 32.88
CA LEU A 373 46.82 -8.67 32.98
C LEU A 373 46.87 -9.84 33.97
#